data_AF-A0A6G3RXX0-F1
#
_entry.id   AF-A0A6G3RXX0-F1
#
_cell.length_a   1.000
_cell.length_b   1.000
_cell.length_c   1.000
_cell.angle_alpha   90.00
_cell.angle_beta   90.00
_cell.angle_gamma   90.00
#
_symmetry.space_group_name_H-M   'P 1'
#
loop_
_entity.id
_entity.type
_entity.pdbx_description
1 polymer ?
#
loop_
_entity_poly.entity_id
_entity_poly.type
_entity_poly.pdbx_seq_one_letter_code
_entity_poly.pdbx_strand_id
1 'polypeptide(L)' 'MKEKFPLRPHQIEAVDAAVAGLDIPPGMRIPPQGLRGTVVSACGTGKTFIGAAAVRRLAPGGRVLVMVPTLAL' A
#
# COMPACT_ATOMS: atom_id res chain seq x y z
N MET A 1 -14.42 11.77 -1.86
CA MET A 1 -13.74 12.19 -3.11
C MET A 1 -13.74 10.98 -4.04
N LYS A 2 -14.49 10.99 -5.15
CA LYS A 2 -14.47 9.87 -6.11
C LYS A 2 -13.02 9.71 -6.59
N GLU A 3 -12.48 8.49 -6.54
CA GLU A 3 -11.11 8.26 -7.03
C GLU A 3 -11.05 8.62 -8.52
N LYS A 4 -10.18 9.59 -8.85
CA LYS A 4 -10.02 10.11 -10.21
C LYS A 4 -9.52 9.05 -11.20
N PHE A 5 -9.07 7.90 -10.69
CA PHE A 5 -8.60 6.73 -11.42
C PHE A 5 -9.01 5.46 -10.68
N PRO A 6 -10.03 4.70 -11.14
CA PRO A 6 -10.40 3.45 -10.50
C PRO A 6 -9.27 2.41 -10.64
N LEU A 7 -9.05 1.63 -9.59
CA LEU A 7 -8.10 0.51 -9.61
C LEU A 7 -8.56 -0.57 -10.59
N ARG A 8 -7.60 -1.17 -11.29
CA ARG A 8 -7.80 -2.37 -12.13
C ARG A 8 -7.86 -3.63 -11.27
N PRO A 9 -8.45 -4.74 -11.74
CA PRO A 9 -8.60 -5.96 -10.95
C PRO A 9 -7.30 -6.46 -10.29
N HIS A 10 -6.19 -6.49 -11.04
CA HIS A 10 -4.88 -6.91 -10.50
C HIS A 10 -4.31 -5.95 -9.45
N GLN A 11 -4.69 -4.67 -9.51
CA GLN A 11 -4.29 -3.69 -8.51
C GLN A 11 -5.11 -3.84 -7.24
N ILE A 12 -6.41 -4.15 -7.37
CA ILE A 12 -7.29 -4.45 -6.23
C ILE A 12 -6.76 -5.68 -5.49
N GLU A 13 -6.47 -6.76 -6.21
CA GLU A 13 -5.89 -7.97 -5.63
C GLU A 13 -4.58 -7.69 -4.87
N ALA A 14 -3.66 -6.93 -5.49
CA ALA A 14 -2.40 -6.57 -4.84
C ALA A 14 -2.60 -5.69 -3.59
N VAL A 15 -3.57 -4.76 -3.62
CA VAL A 15 -3.92 -3.93 -2.46
C VAL A 15 -4.52 -4.78 -1.35
N ASP A 16 -5.46 -5.67 -1.68
CA ASP A 16 -6.14 -6.52 -0.70
C ASP A 16 -5.14 -7.46 -0.02
N ALA A 17 -4.22 -8.06 -0.78
CA ALA A 17 -3.14 -8.89 -0.23
C ALA A 17 -2.18 -8.09 0.66
N ALA A 18 -1.79 -6.87 0.25
CA ALA A 18 -0.94 -6.00 1.05
C ALA A 18 -1.61 -5.58 2.37
N VAL A 19 -2.91 -5.25 2.34
CA VAL A 19 -3.67 -4.92 3.53
C VAL A 19 -3.76 -6.12 4.46
N ALA A 20 -4.16 -7.28 3.94
CA ALA A 20 -4.28 -8.50 4.74
C ALA A 20 -2.96 -8.90 5.43
N GLY A 21 -1.81 -8.67 4.79
CA GLY A 21 -0.50 -9.01 5.35
C GLY A 21 0.11 -7.96 6.29
N LEU A 22 -0.34 -6.71 6.24
CA LEU A 22 0.30 -5.59 6.95
C LEU A 22 -0.62 -4.87 7.94
N ASP A 23 -1.92 -5.18 7.96
CA ASP A 23 -2.85 -4.58 8.91
C ASP A 23 -2.59 -5.06 10.34
N ILE A 24 -2.94 -4.21 11.31
CA ILE A 24 -2.84 -4.51 12.75
C ILE A 24 -4.26 -4.51 13.30
N PRO A 25 -4.86 -5.69 13.54
CA PRO A 25 -6.23 -5.77 14.00
C PRO A 25 -6.46 -4.99 15.31
N PRO A 26 -7.68 -4.49 15.55
CA PRO A 26 -8.02 -3.81 16.80
C PRO A 26 -7.62 -4.64 18.03
N GLY A 27 -6.95 -4.00 18.98
CA GLY A 27 -6.45 -4.64 20.20
C GLY A 27 -5.09 -5.33 20.06
N MET A 28 -4.57 -5.51 18.83
CA MET A 28 -3.21 -6.00 18.60
C MET A 28 -2.20 -4.85 18.64
N ARG A 29 -0.93 -5.20 18.89
CA ARG A 29 0.21 -4.29 18.80
C ARG A 29 1.12 -4.70 17.66
N ILE A 30 1.87 -3.74 17.14
CA ILE A 30 2.93 -4.00 16.17
C ILE A 30 3.98 -4.92 16.84
N PRO A 31 4.38 -6.04 16.21
CA PRO A 31 5.46 -6.88 16.72
C PRO A 31 6.77 -6.08 16.89
N PRO A 32 7.67 -6.45 17.81
CA PRO A 32 8.95 -5.76 18.01
C PRO A 32 9.79 -5.61 16.73
N GLN A 33 9.75 -6.60 15.84
CA GLN A 33 10.43 -6.60 14.54
C GLN A 33 9.70 -5.82 13.43
N GLY A 34 8.48 -5.34 13.71
CA GLY A 34 7.59 -4.71 12.76
C GLY A 34 6.88 -5.70 11.83
N LEU A 35 5.97 -5.17 11.01
CA LEU A 35 5.36 -5.87 9.88
C LEU A 35 6.05 -5.43 8.59
N ARG A 36 6.39 -6.38 7.72
CA ARG A 36 7.14 -6.12 6.48
C ARG A 36 6.57 -6.99 5.36
N GLY A 37 6.45 -6.40 4.18
CA GLY A 37 5.97 -7.06 2.99
C GLY A 37 6.50 -6.39 1.75
N THR A 38 6.64 -7.16 0.68
CA THR A 38 7.12 -6.69 -0.63
C THR A 38 6.07 -7.03 -1.67
N VAL A 39 5.54 -6.02 -2.35
CA VAL A 39 4.67 -6.21 -3.50
C VAL A 39 5.51 -6.16 -4.77
N VAL A 40 5.54 -7.26 -5.51
CA VAL A 40 6.26 -7.38 -6.79
C VAL A 40 5.27 -7.17 -7.93
N SER A 41 5.61 -6.29 -8.87
CA SER A 41 4.80 -6.06 -10.06
C SER A 41 5.66 -5.61 -11.23
N ALA A 42 5.24 -5.93 -12.45
CA ALA A 42 5.96 -5.55 -13.66
C ALA A 42 6.01 -4.00 -13.86
N CYS A 43 6.94 -3.54 -14.68
CA CYS A 43 7.02 -2.12 -15.04
C CYS A 43 5.75 -1.67 -15.78
N GLY A 44 5.30 -0.44 -15.53
CA GLY A 44 4.12 0.13 -16.20
C GLY A 44 2.75 -0.36 -15.70
N THR A 45 2.67 -1.31 -14.77
CA THR A 45 1.39 -1.89 -14.29
C THR A 45 0.66 -1.07 -13.21
N GLY A 46 1.25 0.06 -12.81
CA GLY A 46 0.69 0.95 -11.79
C GLY A 46 1.07 0.63 -10.35
N LYS A 47 2.30 0.16 -10.12
CA LYS A 47 2.89 -0.06 -8.77
C LYS A 47 2.65 1.10 -7.79
N THR A 48 2.74 2.34 -8.29
CA THR A 48 2.48 3.55 -7.51
C THR A 48 1.03 3.66 -7.06
N PHE A 49 0.07 3.31 -7.92
CA PHE A 49 -1.35 3.30 -7.57
C PHE A 49 -1.66 2.23 -6.52
N ILE A 50 -1.05 1.04 -6.65
CA ILE A 50 -1.17 -0.03 -5.66
C ILE A 50 -0.68 0.47 -4.29
N GLY A 51 0.53 1.03 -4.22
CA GLY A 51 1.10 1.56 -2.99
C GLY A 51 0.24 2.67 -2.36
N ALA A 52 -0.21 3.63 -3.16
CA ALA A 52 -1.05 4.74 -2.70
C ALA A 52 -2.40 4.26 -2.14
N ALA A 53 -3.04 3.28 -2.80
CA ALA A 53 -4.30 2.70 -2.33
C ALA A 53 -4.10 1.85 -1.05
N ALA A 54 -3.02 1.08 -0.96
CA ALA A 54 -2.70 0.29 0.23
C ALA A 54 -2.50 1.17 1.47
N VAL A 55 -1.71 2.25 1.38
CA VAL A 55 -1.46 3.13 2.54
C VAL A 55 -2.70 3.90 2.98
N ARG A 56 -3.61 4.24 2.06
CA ARG A 56 -4.91 4.85 2.41
C ARG A 56 -5.76 3.95 3.30
N ARG A 57 -5.63 2.63 3.16
CA ARG A 57 -6.33 1.63 3.97
C ARG A 57 -5.58 1.28 5.26
N LEU A 58 -4.25 1.13 5.18
CA LEU A 58 -3.39 0.73 6.30
C LEU A 58 -3.11 1.85 7.32
N ALA A 59 -3.04 3.10 6.87
CA ALA A 59 -2.72 4.25 7.71
C ALA A 59 -3.73 5.39 7.48
N PRO A 60 -5.03 5.17 7.75
CA PRO A 60 -6.05 6.19 7.53
C PRO A 60 -5.78 7.40 8.46
N GLY A 61 -5.38 8.53 7.87
CA GLY A 61 -4.96 9.72 8.62
C GLY A 61 -3.59 9.60 9.31
N GLY A 62 -2.88 8.49 9.10
CA GLY A 62 -1.54 8.26 9.63
C GLY A 62 -0.46 8.94 8.79
N ARG A 63 0.79 8.88 9.28
CA ARG A 63 1.97 9.36 8.54
C ARG A 63 2.47 8.27 7.59
N VAL A 64 2.68 8.64 6.34
CA VAL A 64 3.23 7.77 5.30
C VAL A 64 4.55 8.34 4.82
N LEU A 65 5.61 7.53 4.82
CA LEU A 65 6.90 7.88 4.21
C LEU A 65 7.02 7.16 2.87
N VAL A 66 7.28 7.93 1.80
CA VAL A 66 7.58 7.40 0.47
C VAL A 66 9.03 7.71 0.15
N MET A 67 9.82 6.69 -0.11
CA MET A 67 11.22 6.83 -0.54
C MET A 67 11.33 6.47 -2.01
N VAL A 68 11.95 7.36 -2.78
CA VAL A 68 12.20 7.21 -4.22
C VAL A 68 13.68 7.46 -4.51
N PRO A 69 14.25 6.81 -5.54
CA PRO A 69 15.67 6.96 -5.85
C PRO A 69 16.02 8.31 -6.49
N THR A 70 15.05 9.04 -7.05
CA THR A 70 15.28 10.32 -7.75
C THR A 70 14.10 11.27 -7.55
N LEU A 71 14.32 12.58 -7.74
CA LEU A 71 13.29 13.63 -7.58
C LEU A 71 12.25 13.66 -8.71
N ALA A 72 12.62 13.22 -9.92
CA ALA A 72 11.73 13.26 -11.09
C ALA A 72 10.69 12.13 -11.10
N LEU A 73 10.72 11.26 -10.09
CA LEU A 73 9.82 10.11 -9.97
C LEU A 73 8.44 10.50 -9.41
#